data_AF-A0A257GZ47-F1
#
_entry.id   AF-A0A257GZ47-F1
#
_cell.length_a   1.000
_cell.length_b   1.000
_cell.length_c   1.000
_cell.angle_alpha   90.00
_cell.angle_beta   90.00
_cell.angle_gamma   90.00
#
_symmetry.space_group_name_H-M   'P 1'
#
loop_
_entity.id
_entity.type
_entity.pdbx_description
1 polymer ?
#
loop_
_entity_poly.entity_id
_entity_poly.type
_entity_poly.pdbx_seq_one_letter_code
_entity_poly.pdbx_strand_id
1 'polypeptide(L)'
;EDAIGRNEDYNRIAMLTRTLKREELLELDVDTVLKRLYWEEPVIRYEPLAGDKAPRFSCNCSRERVGRMIVSLGAQEAESILAERETIEVGCEFCGVQYQFDAVDAAQLFTSPESQITSGPATH
;
A
#
# COMPACT_ATOMS: atom_id res chain seq x y z
N GLU A 1 41.63 -3.94 -0.21
CA GLU A 1 42.37 -2.67 -0.12
C GLU A 1 41.94 -1.82 -1.32
N ASP A 2 41.09 -0.81 -1.22
CA ASP A 2 40.31 -0.30 -0.12
C ASP A 2 39.04 0.34 -0.70
N ALA A 3 37.95 0.24 0.04
CA ALA A 3 36.71 0.96 -0.20
C ALA A 3 36.85 2.49 0.00
N ILE A 4 38.07 3.04 -0.07
CA ILE A 4 38.38 4.43 0.27
C ILE A 4 37.78 5.41 -0.74
N GLY A 5 37.73 5.11 -2.06
CA GLY A 5 37.15 6.04 -3.05
C GLY A 5 35.61 6.01 -3.17
N ARG A 6 34.99 4.82 -3.24
CA ARG A 6 33.51 4.71 -3.37
C ARG A 6 32.77 5.16 -2.11
N ASN A 7 33.40 4.95 -0.96
CA ASN A 7 32.84 5.42 0.29
C ASN A 7 32.91 6.95 0.38
N GLU A 8 33.97 7.59 -0.14
CA GLU A 8 34.13 9.05 -0.15
C GLU A 8 33.09 9.78 -1.01
N ASP A 9 32.86 9.37 -2.26
CA ASP A 9 31.84 10.01 -3.12
C ASP A 9 30.43 9.87 -2.52
N TYR A 10 30.10 8.65 -2.06
CA TYR A 10 28.84 8.39 -1.37
C TYR A 10 28.73 9.22 -0.08
N ASN A 11 29.81 9.30 0.71
CA ASN A 11 29.84 10.08 1.96
C ASN A 11 29.66 11.57 1.69
N ARG A 12 30.26 12.10 0.62
CA ARG A 12 30.11 13.50 0.19
C ARG A 12 28.65 13.79 -0.14
N ILE A 13 28.03 12.99 -1.01
CA ILE A 13 26.61 13.14 -1.34
C ILE A 13 25.75 13.04 -0.07
N ALA A 14 25.99 12.04 0.78
CA ALA A 14 25.26 11.87 2.03
C ALA A 14 25.48 13.02 3.03
N MET A 15 26.66 13.65 3.07
CA MET A 15 26.90 14.86 3.87
C MET A 15 26.09 16.03 3.35
N LEU A 16 26.05 16.26 2.04
CA LEU A 16 25.21 17.29 1.43
C LEU A 16 23.73 17.04 1.73
N THR A 17 23.21 15.83 1.45
CA THR A 17 21.79 15.48 1.70
C THR A 17 21.40 15.66 3.17
N ARG A 18 22.30 15.38 4.11
CA ARG A 18 22.03 15.54 5.56
C ARG A 18 21.77 17.00 5.97
N THR A 19 22.17 17.98 5.15
CA THR A 19 21.89 19.40 5.42
C THR A 19 20.48 19.82 5.02
N LEU A 20 19.73 18.98 4.29
CA LEU A 20 18.37 19.26 3.86
C LEU A 20 17.44 19.36 5.08
N LYS A 21 16.73 20.48 5.21
CA LYS A 21 15.74 20.68 6.26
C LYS A 21 14.38 20.11 5.87
N ARG A 22 13.57 19.80 6.87
CA ARG A 22 12.21 19.28 6.69
C ARG A 22 11.33 20.28 5.94
N GLU A 23 11.42 21.55 6.29
CA GLU A 23 10.65 22.63 5.67
C GLU A 23 11.04 22.79 4.21
N GLU A 24 12.35 22.74 3.91
CA GLU A 24 12.86 22.79 2.54
C GLU A 24 12.35 21.61 1.69
N LEU A 25 12.30 20.39 2.25
CA LEU A 25 11.81 19.21 1.55
C LEU A 25 10.30 19.27 1.24
N LEU A 26 9.51 19.90 2.10
CA LEU A 26 8.05 19.94 1.97
C LEU A 26 7.55 21.17 1.19
N GLU A 27 8.30 22.28 1.20
CA GLU A 27 7.84 23.56 0.67
C GLU A 27 8.51 23.95 -0.65
N LEU A 28 9.74 23.49 -0.92
CA LEU A 28 10.46 23.81 -2.15
C LEU A 28 10.16 22.82 -3.26
N ASP A 29 10.21 23.28 -4.51
CA ASP A 29 10.17 22.40 -5.66
C ASP A 29 11.46 21.57 -5.80
N VAL A 30 11.36 20.45 -6.50
CA VAL A 30 12.45 19.47 -6.65
C VAL A 30 13.69 20.08 -7.30
N ASP A 31 13.56 20.94 -8.31
CA ASP A 31 14.71 21.54 -8.98
C ASP A 31 15.47 22.48 -8.04
N THR A 32 14.73 23.27 -7.26
CA THR A 32 15.32 24.14 -6.23
C THR A 32 16.07 23.33 -5.18
N VAL A 33 15.51 22.21 -4.69
CA VAL A 33 16.18 21.33 -3.73
C VAL A 33 17.45 20.72 -4.32
N LEU A 34 17.37 20.14 -5.52
CA LEU A 34 18.52 19.52 -6.18
C LEU A 34 19.63 20.53 -6.45
N LYS A 35 19.29 21.73 -6.92
CA LYS A 35 20.26 22.81 -7.15
C LYS A 35 20.89 23.26 -5.84
N ARG A 36 20.13 23.43 -4.75
CA ARG A 36 20.71 23.85 -3.45
C ARG A 36 21.70 22.82 -2.90
N LEU A 37 21.37 21.53 -3.00
CA LEU A 37 22.20 20.46 -2.43
C LEU A 37 23.40 20.10 -3.31
N TYR A 38 23.24 20.13 -4.63
CA TYR A 38 24.16 19.47 -5.57
C TYR A 38 24.61 20.38 -6.72
N TRP A 39 24.68 21.70 -6.53
CA TRP A 39 25.03 22.65 -7.61
C TRP A 39 26.40 22.41 -8.26
N GLU A 40 27.36 21.80 -7.55
CA GLU A 40 28.70 21.44 -8.06
C GLU A 40 28.74 20.05 -8.70
N GLU A 41 27.68 19.27 -8.60
CA GLU A 41 27.66 17.87 -9.02
C GLU A 41 26.97 17.69 -10.39
N PRO A 42 27.41 16.73 -11.21
CA PRO A 42 26.76 16.43 -12.48
C PRO A 42 25.44 15.66 -12.26
N VAL A 43 24.33 16.38 -12.08
CA VAL A 43 23.00 15.80 -11.85
C VAL A 43 22.24 15.62 -13.17
N ILE A 44 21.83 14.38 -13.46
CA ILE A 44 20.87 14.06 -14.52
C ILE A 44 19.53 13.77 -13.88
N ARG A 45 18.50 14.55 -14.25
CA ARG A 45 17.13 14.34 -13.78
C ARG A 45 16.32 13.54 -14.80
N TYR A 46 15.63 12.53 -14.31
CA TYR A 46 14.63 11.78 -15.08
C TYR A 46 13.24 12.35 -14.85
N GLU A 47 12.35 12.14 -15.83
CA GLU A 47 10.94 12.50 -15.70
C GLU A 47 10.31 11.74 -14.52
N PRO A 48 9.65 12.43 -13.59
CA PRO A 48 8.98 11.77 -12.48
C PRO A 48 7.81 10.93 -13.01
N LEU A 49 7.52 9.84 -12.32
CA LEU A 49 6.27 9.11 -12.57
C LEU A 49 5.09 10.02 -12.22
N ALA A 50 4.26 10.32 -13.22
CA ALA A 50 3.10 11.20 -13.12
C ALA A 50 1.81 10.48 -13.51
N GLY A 51 0.66 11.05 -13.12
CA GLY A 51 -0.66 10.49 -13.40
C GLY A 51 -0.85 9.11 -12.77
N ASP A 52 -1.40 8.16 -13.54
CA ASP A 52 -1.73 6.80 -13.06
C ASP A 52 -0.51 5.99 -12.58
N LYS A 53 0.69 6.37 -13.03
CA LYS A 53 1.96 5.72 -12.63
C LYS A 53 2.61 6.35 -11.40
N ALA A 54 2.12 7.51 -10.95
CA ALA A 54 2.66 8.14 -9.75
C ALA A 54 2.42 7.25 -8.51
N PRO A 55 3.30 7.32 -7.50
CA PRO A 55 3.03 6.69 -6.20
C PRO A 55 1.68 7.17 -5.66
N ARG A 56 0.80 6.21 -5.38
CA ARG A 56 -0.52 6.46 -4.84
C ARG A 56 -0.85 5.44 -3.77
N PHE A 57 -1.78 5.81 -2.90
CA PHE A 57 -2.41 4.83 -2.03
C PHE A 57 -3.08 3.74 -2.88
N SER A 58 -2.91 2.49 -2.48
CA SER A 58 -3.47 1.33 -3.17
C SER A 58 -3.67 0.22 -2.15
N CYS A 59 -4.91 -0.27 -2.04
CA CYS A 59 -5.22 -1.44 -1.21
C CYS A 59 -5.63 -2.62 -2.09
N ASN A 60 -5.28 -3.84 -1.65
CA ASN A 60 -5.62 -5.07 -2.35
C ASN A 60 -6.74 -5.87 -1.65
N CYS A 61 -7.44 -5.24 -0.71
CA CYS A 61 -8.64 -5.83 -0.12
C CYS A 61 -9.73 -5.96 -1.19
N SER A 62 -10.54 -7.00 -1.07
CA SER A 62 -11.65 -7.24 -1.97
C SER A 62 -12.73 -8.03 -1.26
N ARG A 63 -13.97 -7.97 -1.76
CA ARG A 63 -15.08 -8.73 -1.19
C ARG A 63 -14.78 -10.22 -1.21
N GLU A 64 -14.10 -10.73 -2.24
CA GLU A 64 -13.71 -12.13 -2.35
C GLU A 64 -12.68 -12.53 -1.28
N ARG A 65 -11.67 -11.67 -1.00
CA ARG A 65 -10.69 -11.95 0.06
C ARG A 65 -11.34 -11.93 1.43
N VAL A 66 -12.24 -10.98 1.67
CA VAL A 66 -13.00 -10.92 2.93
C VAL A 66 -13.94 -12.11 3.06
N GLY A 67 -14.61 -12.53 1.99
CA GLY A 67 -15.44 -13.74 1.98
C GLY A 67 -14.63 -14.98 2.36
N ARG A 68 -13.41 -15.14 1.81
CA ARG A 68 -12.50 -16.23 2.20
C ARG A 68 -12.11 -16.18 3.68
N MET A 69 -11.94 -14.98 4.24
CA MET A 69 -11.72 -14.81 5.68
C MET A 69 -12.92 -15.30 6.50
N ILE A 70 -14.14 -14.92 6.11
CA ILE A 70 -15.38 -15.39 6.76
C ILE A 70 -15.49 -16.92 6.66
N VAL A 71 -15.19 -17.50 5.50
CA VAL A 71 -15.17 -18.97 5.33
C VAL A 71 -14.18 -19.63 6.29
N SER A 72 -13.01 -19.02 6.51
CA SER A 72 -11.99 -19.56 7.40
C SER A 72 -12.37 -19.53 8.89
N LEU A 73 -13.31 -18.67 9.30
CA LEU A 73 -13.89 -18.67 10.64
C LEU A 73 -14.85 -19.86 10.86
N GLY A 74 -15.47 -20.34 9.77
CA GLY A 74 -16.40 -21.46 9.77
C GLY A 74 -17.87 -21.05 9.73
N ALA A 75 -18.72 -21.95 9.21
CA ALA A 75 -20.15 -21.68 9.00
C ALA A 75 -20.89 -21.38 10.31
N GLN A 76 -20.60 -22.16 11.37
CA GLN A 76 -21.25 -21.98 12.66
C GLN A 76 -20.98 -20.59 13.27
N GLU A 77 -19.76 -20.06 13.13
CA GLU A 77 -19.41 -18.73 13.62
C GLU A 77 -20.13 -17.64 12.80
N ALA A 78 -20.13 -17.77 11.48
CA ALA A 78 -20.84 -16.85 10.59
C ALA A 78 -22.35 -16.81 10.88
N GLU A 79 -22.96 -17.98 11.08
CA GLU A 79 -24.37 -18.11 11.48
C GLU A 79 -24.65 -17.52 12.86
N SER A 80 -23.74 -17.71 13.84
CA SER A 80 -23.88 -17.12 15.17
C SER A 80 -23.89 -15.59 15.10
N ILE A 81 -23.00 -15.00 14.31
CA ILE A 81 -22.96 -13.55 14.12
C ILE A 81 -24.27 -13.06 13.48
N LEU A 82 -24.78 -13.79 12.46
CA LEU A 82 -26.03 -13.45 11.77
C LEU A 82 -27.29 -13.66 12.63
N ALA A 83 -27.23 -14.51 13.65
CA ALA A 83 -28.32 -14.67 14.61
C ALA A 83 -28.40 -13.47 15.57
N GLU A 84 -27.26 -12.85 15.88
CA GLU A 84 -27.18 -11.67 16.75
C GLU A 84 -27.33 -10.35 15.99
N ARG A 85 -26.93 -10.31 14.73
CA ARG A 85 -26.87 -9.12 13.87
C ARG A 85 -27.38 -9.44 12.47
N GLU A 86 -28.01 -8.50 11.79
CA GLU A 86 -28.54 -8.75 10.43
C GLU A 86 -27.43 -9.02 9.39
N THR A 87 -26.21 -8.53 9.62
CA THR A 87 -25.08 -8.63 8.69
C THR A 87 -23.76 -8.89 9.41
N ILE A 88 -22.83 -9.56 8.72
CA ILE A 88 -21.41 -9.64 9.10
C ILE A 88 -20.69 -8.43 8.50
N GLU A 89 -20.06 -7.62 9.35
CA GLU A 89 -19.27 -6.45 8.93
C GLU A 89 -17.78 -6.70 9.12
N VAL A 90 -16.99 -6.43 8.08
CA VAL A 90 -15.53 -6.51 8.13
C VAL A 90 -14.92 -5.21 7.60
N GLY A 91 -14.23 -4.51 8.49
CA GLY A 91 -13.42 -3.35 8.13
C GLY A 91 -12.02 -3.76 7.68
N CYS A 92 -11.54 -3.19 6.57
CA CYS A 92 -10.14 -3.31 6.20
C CYS A 92 -9.30 -2.31 7.01
N GLU A 93 -8.41 -2.80 7.88
CA GLU A 93 -7.51 -1.96 8.70
C GLU A 93 -6.49 -1.13 7.89
N PHE A 94 -6.37 -1.37 6.58
CA PHE A 94 -5.45 -0.62 5.71
C PHE A 94 -6.12 0.54 4.98
N CYS A 95 -7.30 0.32 4.39
CA CYS A 95 -8.00 1.34 3.61
C CYS A 95 -9.29 1.85 4.25
N GLY A 96 -9.74 1.24 5.35
CA GLY A 96 -10.97 1.60 6.05
C GLY A 96 -12.27 1.17 5.36
N VAL A 97 -12.20 0.53 4.19
CA VAL A 97 -13.39 0.01 3.48
C VAL A 97 -14.12 -0.99 4.37
N GLN A 98 -15.44 -0.83 4.44
CA GLN A 98 -16.34 -1.74 5.17
C GLN A 98 -17.01 -2.69 4.19
N TYR A 99 -16.86 -3.98 4.43
CA TYR A 99 -17.52 -5.04 3.66
C TYR A 99 -18.64 -5.64 4.50
N GLN A 100 -19.87 -5.60 4.00
CA GLN A 100 -21.03 -6.19 4.66
C GLN A 100 -21.50 -7.43 3.91
N PHE A 101 -21.79 -8.50 4.64
CA PHE A 101 -22.36 -9.74 4.11
C PHE A 101 -23.67 -10.02 4.84
N ASP A 102 -24.77 -10.05 4.10
CA ASP A 102 -26.07 -10.47 4.64
C ASP A 102 -26.17 -12.01 4.72
N ALA A 103 -27.32 -12.52 5.17
CA ALA A 103 -27.54 -13.95 5.28
C ALA A 103 -27.46 -14.70 3.94
N VAL A 104 -27.86 -14.05 2.82
CA VAL A 104 -27.80 -14.64 1.49
C VAL A 104 -26.35 -14.69 1.00
N ASP A 105 -25.61 -13.60 1.16
CA ASP A 105 -24.19 -13.52 0.85
C ASP A 105 -23.40 -14.58 1.63
N ALA A 106 -23.62 -14.68 2.95
CA ALA A 106 -22.91 -15.62 3.81
C ALA A 106 -23.22 -17.07 3.45
N ALA A 107 -24.49 -17.41 3.17
CA ALA A 107 -24.86 -18.75 2.72
C ALA A 107 -24.18 -19.14 1.39
N GLN A 108 -24.01 -18.19 0.47
CA GLN A 108 -23.30 -18.43 -0.79
C GLN A 108 -21.82 -18.78 -0.57
N LEU A 109 -21.16 -18.17 0.41
CA LEU A 109 -19.75 -18.43 0.73
C LEU A 109 -19.46 -19.90 1.08
N PHE A 110 -20.42 -20.62 1.68
CA PHE A 110 -20.27 -22.02 2.10
C PHE A 110 -20.84 -23.04 1.12
N THR A 111 -21.49 -22.59 0.04
CA THR A 111 -22.14 -23.47 -0.95
C THR A 111 -21.21 -23.81 -2.13
N SER A 112 -20.13 -23.07 -2.35
CA SER A 112 -19.21 -23.27 -3.48
C SER A 112 -17.89 -23.97 -3.08
N PRO A 113 -17.66 -25.24 -3.48
CA PRO A 113 -16.41 -25.95 -3.18
C PRO A 113 -15.21 -25.57 -4.07
N GLU A 114 -15.34 -24.60 -4.98
CA GLU A 114 -14.29 -24.24 -5.95
C GLU A 114 -13.95 -22.75 -5.94
N SER A 115 -13.03 -22.35 -5.07
CA SER A 115 -12.26 -21.12 -5.25
C SER A 115 -10.85 -21.27 -4.67
N GLN A 116 -10.22 -22.40 -4.99
CA GLN A 116 -8.78 -22.54 -4.87
C GLN A 116 -8.12 -21.84 -6.08
N ILE A 117 -7.40 -20.77 -5.77
CA ILE A 117 -6.33 -20.16 -6.58
C ILE A 117 -6.79 -19.48 -7.88
N THR A 118 -7.36 -18.28 -7.76
CA THR A 118 -6.74 -17.08 -8.36
C THR A 118 -7.12 -15.85 -7.52
N SER A 119 -6.12 -15.02 -7.21
CA SER A 119 -6.32 -13.66 -6.70
C SER A 119 -5.82 -12.72 -7.78
N GLY A 120 -6.69 -12.41 -8.74
CA GLY A 120 -6.47 -11.25 -9.60
C GLY A 120 -6.50 -9.97 -8.76
N PRO A 121 -5.81 -8.90 -9.17
CA PRO A 121 -5.78 -7.67 -8.40
C PRO A 121 -7.15 -6.99 -8.54
N ALA A 122 -8.02 -7.14 -7.54
CA ALA A 122 -8.98 -6.10 -7.23
C ALA A 122 -8.18 -4.96 -6.59
N THR A 123 -8.12 -3.82 -7.25
CA THR A 123 -7.41 -2.64 -6.76
C THR A 123 -8.44 -1.54 -6.56
N HIS A 124 -8.49 -1.02 -5.34
CA HIS A 124 -9.18 0.21 -5.00
C HIS A 124 -8.14 1.30 -4.73
#